data_AF-A0A7G9GMZ9-F1
#
_entry.id   AF-A0A7G9GMZ9-F1
#
_cell.length_a   1.000
_cell.length_b   1.000
_cell.length_c   1.000
_cell.angle_alpha   90.00
_cell.angle_beta   90.00
_cell.angle_gamma   90.00
#
_symmetry.space_group_name_H-M   'P 1'
#
loop_
_entity.id
_entity.type
_entity.pdbx_description
1 polymer ?
#
loop_
_entity_poly.entity_id
_entity_poly.type
_entity_poly.pdbx_seq_one_letter_code
_entity_poly.pdbx_strand_id
1 'polypeptide(L)'
;MVNKVENIITVINYIENNLTEKLNLSSIAMGVGYSKYHLHRMFVETVGLSIHDYVQRRQLTESAKLLVFSDKSILEISLIAGYESQQAFTNIFKQMYKKTPNEYRMNEEFYPLQLRFDLIQTVKQKLSQQEMEENIRFATTTDIPACLELAYLVIDGFPNLNENEFLTELKKGILEQRVLILTDNAIAIALMSINYHTGSIDFFGVHPLYRKCGIAKLFLDKVMNELLVDKDISVTTFREGDKADTGYRKAYKELGFAEAELLVEFGYPTQKLVLFSKNGGSTNE
;
A
#
# COMPACT_ATOMS: atom_id res chain seq x y z
N MET A 1 2.33 -22.75 -6.46
CA MET A 1 1.91 -21.39 -6.03
C MET A 1 1.10 -21.48 -4.74
N VAL A 2 0.12 -22.39 -4.65
CA VAL A 2 -0.65 -22.70 -3.43
C VAL A 2 0.23 -22.93 -2.19
N ASN A 3 1.18 -23.89 -2.22
CA ASN A 3 2.10 -24.10 -1.09
C ASN A 3 2.93 -22.86 -0.72
N LYS A 4 3.24 -21.97 -1.68
CA LYS A 4 4.02 -20.75 -1.40
C LYS A 4 3.19 -19.73 -0.62
N VAL A 5 1.91 -19.57 -0.99
CA VAL A 5 0.99 -18.67 -0.29
C VAL A 5 0.70 -19.20 1.12
N GLU A 6 0.48 -20.51 1.27
CA GLU A 6 0.31 -21.15 2.58
C GLU A 6 1.52 -20.93 3.49
N ASN A 7 2.73 -21.16 2.97
CA ASN A 7 3.96 -20.90 3.71
C ASN A 7 4.06 -19.44 4.17
N ILE A 8 3.66 -18.49 3.32
CA ILE A 8 3.68 -17.07 3.66
C ILE A 8 2.64 -16.73 4.72
N ILE A 9 1.44 -17.32 4.66
CA ILE A 9 0.42 -17.18 5.71
C ILE A 9 0.97 -17.69 7.05
N THR A 10 1.64 -18.85 7.07
CA THR A 10 2.31 -19.37 8.27
C THR A 10 3.36 -18.40 8.82
N VAL A 11 4.17 -17.81 7.94
CA VAL A 11 5.18 -16.81 8.33
C VAL A 11 4.53 -15.57 8.90
N ILE A 12 3.48 -15.04 8.26
CA ILE A 12 2.74 -13.87 8.76
C ILE A 12 2.17 -14.19 10.14
N ASN A 13 1.46 -15.31 10.31
CA ASN A 13 0.90 -15.72 11.59
C ASN A 13 1.95 -15.84 12.70
N TYR A 14 3.13 -16.40 12.37
CA TYR A 14 4.24 -16.44 13.31
C TYR A 14 4.70 -15.04 13.71
N ILE A 15 4.85 -14.12 12.74
CA ILE A 15 5.23 -12.74 13.02
C ILE A 15 4.18 -12.06 13.91
N GLU A 16 2.90 -12.14 13.55
CA GLU A 16 1.78 -11.53 14.29
C GLU A 16 1.75 -11.96 15.76
N ASN A 17 1.92 -13.26 16.01
CA ASN A 17 1.88 -13.82 17.37
C ASN A 17 3.10 -13.43 18.23
N ASN A 18 4.14 -12.83 17.63
CA ASN A 18 5.39 -12.50 18.31
C ASN A 18 5.79 -11.02 18.13
N LEU A 19 4.85 -10.14 17.71
CA LEU A 19 5.17 -8.73 17.39
C LEU A 19 5.74 -7.92 18.58
N THR A 20 5.40 -8.30 19.81
CA THR A 20 5.88 -7.63 21.03
C THR A 20 7.29 -8.02 21.43
N GLU A 21 7.91 -8.98 20.72
CA GLU A 21 9.25 -9.45 20.99
C GLU A 21 10.26 -8.90 19.98
N LYS A 22 11.56 -9.00 20.31
CA LYS A 22 12.64 -8.66 19.37
C LYS A 22 12.74 -9.72 18.28
N LEU A 23 11.90 -9.58 17.26
CA LEU A 23 11.90 -10.44 16.07
C LEU A 23 13.06 -10.10 15.15
N ASN A 24 13.78 -11.12 14.69
CA ASN A 24 14.74 -10.99 13.61
C ASN A 24 14.58 -12.15 12.63
N LEU A 25 15.12 -11.99 11.40
CA LEU A 25 14.99 -13.00 10.35
C LEU A 25 15.46 -14.39 10.80
N SER A 26 16.44 -14.48 11.70
CA SER A 26 16.96 -15.76 12.19
C SER A 26 15.96 -16.48 13.08
N SER A 27 15.32 -15.76 14.03
CA SER A 27 14.34 -16.36 14.94
C SER A 27 13.09 -16.79 14.18
N ILE A 28 12.61 -15.94 13.25
CA ILE A 28 11.47 -16.28 12.40
C ILE A 28 11.80 -17.52 11.55
N ALA A 29 12.92 -17.52 10.83
CA ALA A 29 13.33 -18.64 9.98
C ALA A 29 13.40 -19.97 10.75
N MET A 30 13.96 -19.95 11.96
CA MET A 30 14.01 -21.12 12.84
C MET A 30 12.61 -21.56 13.28
N GLY A 31 11.76 -20.61 13.70
CA GLY A 31 10.40 -20.89 14.17
C GLY A 31 9.47 -21.49 13.11
N VAL A 32 9.70 -21.17 11.82
CA VAL A 32 8.91 -21.70 10.70
C VAL A 32 9.61 -22.81 9.91
N GLY A 33 10.83 -23.23 10.30
CA GLY A 33 11.55 -24.34 9.68
C GLY A 33 12.16 -24.05 8.30
N TYR A 34 12.49 -22.79 7.98
CA TYR A 34 13.13 -22.40 6.73
C TYR A 34 14.56 -21.89 6.93
N SER A 35 15.39 -21.96 5.87
CA SER A 35 16.64 -21.20 5.86
C SER A 35 16.36 -19.70 5.72
N LYS A 36 17.18 -18.84 6.33
CA LYS A 36 17.01 -17.37 6.28
C LYS A 36 16.91 -16.85 4.84
N TYR A 37 17.76 -17.35 3.96
CA TYR A 37 17.81 -16.93 2.56
C TYR A 37 16.57 -17.37 1.77
N HIS A 38 16.10 -18.60 1.98
CA HIS A 38 14.89 -19.09 1.33
C HIS A 38 13.67 -18.29 1.80
N LEU A 39 13.53 -18.11 3.12
CA LEU A 39 12.42 -17.37 3.71
C LEU A 39 12.38 -15.91 3.22
N HIS A 40 13.53 -15.21 3.25
CA HIS A 40 13.60 -13.83 2.77
C HIS A 40 13.17 -13.70 1.30
N ARG A 41 13.74 -14.53 0.41
CA ARG A 41 13.37 -14.50 -1.02
C ARG A 41 11.89 -14.82 -1.22
N MET A 42 11.39 -15.87 -0.58
CA MET A 42 9.99 -16.28 -0.70
C MET A 42 9.04 -15.14 -0.28
N PHE A 43 9.35 -14.45 0.82
CA PHE A 43 8.52 -13.36 1.34
C PHE A 43 8.55 -12.13 0.45
N VAL A 44 9.74 -11.65 0.07
CA VAL A 44 9.89 -10.51 -0.85
C VAL A 44 9.24 -10.79 -2.21
N GLU A 45 9.40 -12.01 -2.73
CA GLU A 45 8.82 -12.36 -4.03
C GLU A 45 7.28 -12.34 -4.04
N THR A 46 6.65 -12.61 -2.89
CA THR A 46 5.21 -12.83 -2.74
C THR A 46 4.49 -11.58 -2.24
N VAL A 47 5.06 -10.89 -1.25
CA VAL A 47 4.47 -9.72 -0.59
C VAL A 47 4.99 -8.39 -1.17
N GLY A 48 6.21 -8.40 -1.70
CA GLY A 48 6.90 -7.19 -2.19
C GLY A 48 7.65 -6.41 -1.11
N LEU A 49 7.64 -6.89 0.13
CA LEU A 49 8.35 -6.29 1.27
C LEU A 49 9.40 -7.25 1.83
N SER A 50 10.44 -6.71 2.47
CA SER A 50 11.30 -7.54 3.30
C SER A 50 10.58 -7.91 4.61
N ILE A 51 10.95 -9.04 5.22
CA ILE A 51 10.40 -9.46 6.52
C ILE A 51 10.71 -8.42 7.60
N HIS A 52 11.92 -7.85 7.57
CA HIS A 52 12.32 -6.80 8.49
C HIS A 52 11.40 -5.59 8.39
N ASP A 53 11.13 -5.12 7.17
CA ASP A 53 10.28 -3.95 6.96
C ASP A 53 8.82 -4.24 7.35
N TYR A 54 8.30 -5.43 7.04
CA TYR A 54 6.97 -5.83 7.49
C TYR A 54 6.86 -5.82 9.01
N VAL A 55 7.80 -6.46 9.73
CA VAL A 55 7.84 -6.47 11.20
C VAL A 55 7.91 -5.05 11.77
N GLN A 56 8.85 -4.23 11.28
CA GLN A 56 9.03 -2.86 11.76
C GLN A 56 7.77 -2.02 11.57
N ARG A 57 7.15 -2.09 10.38
CA ARG A 57 5.90 -1.35 10.10
C ARG A 57 4.76 -1.82 10.99
N ARG A 58 4.62 -3.13 11.22
CA ARG A 58 3.60 -3.67 12.12
C ARG A 58 3.81 -3.24 13.56
N GLN A 59 5.03 -3.31 14.09
CA GLN A 59 5.36 -2.82 15.42
C GLN A 59 5.07 -1.32 15.57
N LEU A 60 5.41 -0.52 14.56
CA LEU A 60 5.11 0.91 14.54
C LEU A 60 3.60 1.19 14.46
N THR A 61 2.84 0.43 13.68
CA THR A 61 1.37 0.51 13.65
C THR A 61 0.77 0.24 15.04
N GLU A 62 1.18 -0.83 15.73
CA GLU A 62 0.68 -1.12 17.08
C GLU A 62 1.12 -0.05 18.10
N SER A 63 2.33 0.49 17.95
CA SER A 63 2.81 1.60 18.76
C SER A 63 1.97 2.86 18.56
N ALA A 64 1.60 3.18 17.32
CA ALA A 64 0.75 4.31 16.99
C ALA A 64 -0.65 4.16 17.60
N LYS A 65 -1.21 2.93 17.62
CA LYS A 65 -2.46 2.65 18.36
C LYS A 65 -2.30 2.94 19.84
N LEU A 66 -1.23 2.45 20.48
CA LEU A 66 -0.97 2.69 21.90
C LEU A 66 -0.74 4.18 22.22
N LEU A 67 -0.15 4.95 21.30
CA LEU A 67 0.07 6.39 21.48
C LEU A 67 -1.24 7.16 21.56
N VAL A 68 -2.25 6.76 20.78
CA VAL A 68 -3.57 7.44 20.66
C VAL A 68 -4.58 6.89 21.67
N PHE A 69 -4.63 5.58 21.86
CA PHE A 69 -5.70 4.91 22.62
C PHE A 69 -5.27 4.44 24.02
N SER A 70 -4.13 4.90 24.54
CA SER A 70 -3.68 4.56 25.89
C SER A 70 -2.81 5.64 26.54
N ASP A 71 -2.74 5.61 27.87
CA ASP A 71 -1.92 6.55 28.67
C ASP A 71 -0.47 6.08 28.90
N LYS A 72 -0.02 5.01 28.21
CA LYS A 72 1.34 4.49 28.40
C LYS A 72 2.39 5.55 28.07
N SER A 73 3.50 5.57 28.78
CA SER A 73 4.61 6.48 28.46
C SER A 73 5.24 6.13 27.11
N ILE A 74 5.85 7.11 26.44
CA ILE A 74 6.58 6.87 25.17
C ILE A 74 7.71 5.85 25.38
N LEU A 75 8.35 5.84 26.57
CA LEU A 75 9.35 4.86 26.95
C LEU A 75 8.76 3.44 26.98
N GLU A 76 7.65 3.23 27.68
CA GLU A 76 6.99 1.91 27.73
C GLU A 76 6.56 1.44 26.34
N ILE A 77 5.98 2.32 25.52
CA ILE A 77 5.58 1.99 24.14
C ILE A 77 6.81 1.60 23.32
N SER A 78 7.94 2.31 23.47
CA SER A 78 9.18 1.96 22.76
C SER A 78 9.70 0.57 23.11
N LEU A 79 9.60 0.17 24.38
CA LEU A 79 10.00 -1.16 24.85
C LEU A 79 9.05 -2.25 24.32
N ILE A 80 7.73 -2.01 24.36
CA ILE A 80 6.71 -2.92 23.79
C ILE A 80 6.93 -3.13 22.28
N ALA A 81 7.37 -2.08 21.59
CA ALA A 81 7.67 -2.12 20.17
C ALA A 81 9.04 -2.78 19.84
N GLY A 82 9.76 -3.29 20.85
CA GLY A 82 11.02 -4.00 20.69
C GLY A 82 12.26 -3.10 20.54
N TYR A 83 12.17 -1.81 20.88
CA TYR A 83 13.30 -0.89 20.83
C TYR A 83 14.04 -0.82 22.16
N GLU A 84 15.37 -0.77 22.10
CA GLU A 84 16.24 -0.69 23.29
C GLU A 84 16.33 0.71 23.89
N SER A 85 15.86 1.74 23.17
CA SER A 85 15.81 3.10 23.67
C SER A 85 14.66 3.91 23.06
N GLN A 86 14.12 4.84 23.85
CA GLN A 86 13.13 5.82 23.40
C GLN A 86 13.65 6.68 22.25
N GLN A 87 14.95 7.00 22.21
CA GLN A 87 15.55 7.81 21.14
C GLN A 87 15.52 7.06 19.80
N ALA A 88 15.88 5.77 19.79
CA ALA A 88 15.84 4.96 18.57
C ALA A 88 14.41 4.85 18.04
N PHE A 89 13.44 4.58 18.92
CA PHE A 89 12.01 4.57 18.57
C PHE A 89 11.54 5.92 18.03
N THR A 90 11.86 7.02 18.71
CA THR A 90 11.45 8.37 18.28
C THR A 90 11.98 8.71 16.89
N ASN A 91 13.24 8.36 16.61
CA ASN A 91 13.86 8.62 15.31
C ASN A 91 13.16 7.87 14.18
N ILE A 92 12.95 6.56 14.33
CA ILE A 92 12.30 5.77 13.27
C ILE A 92 10.80 6.10 13.16
N PHE A 93 10.11 6.33 14.28
CA PHE A 93 8.72 6.73 14.29
C PHE A 93 8.55 8.06 13.52
N LYS A 94 9.40 9.06 13.80
CA LYS A 94 9.40 10.32 13.05
C LYS A 94 9.73 10.14 11.57
N GLN A 95 10.64 9.23 11.21
CA GLN A 95 10.94 8.97 9.80
C GLN A 95 9.76 8.34 9.05
N MET A 96 8.97 7.50 9.70
CA MET A 96 7.85 6.78 9.09
C MET A 96 6.55 7.58 9.11
N TYR A 97 6.21 8.18 10.26
CA TYR A 97 4.97 8.94 10.48
C TYR A 97 5.12 10.45 10.22
N LYS A 98 6.33 10.94 9.96
CA LYS A 98 6.66 12.37 9.78
C LYS A 98 6.38 13.27 11.00
N LYS A 99 5.96 12.67 12.11
CA LYS A 99 5.67 13.29 13.41
C LYS A 99 6.41 12.52 14.50
N THR A 100 6.89 13.20 15.53
CA THR A 100 7.40 12.53 16.73
C THR A 100 6.26 11.76 17.44
N PRO A 101 6.57 10.77 18.30
CA PRO A 101 5.54 10.07 19.07
C PRO A 101 4.65 11.00 19.90
N ASN A 102 5.22 12.07 20.47
CA ASN A 102 4.46 13.04 21.26
C ASN A 102 3.53 13.89 20.39
N GLU A 103 4.02 14.42 19.26
CA GLU A 103 3.18 15.15 18.30
C GLU A 103 2.07 14.26 17.75
N TYR A 104 2.36 12.98 17.49
CA TYR A 104 1.37 12.03 17.02
C TYR A 104 0.27 11.78 18.05
N ARG A 105 0.66 11.56 19.32
CA ARG A 105 -0.28 11.43 20.45
C ARG A 105 -1.20 12.64 20.58
N MET A 106 -0.65 13.85 20.53
CA MET A 106 -1.43 15.08 20.70
C MET A 106 -2.43 15.34 19.57
N ASN A 107 -2.21 14.78 18.38
CA ASN A 107 -3.12 14.93 17.25
C ASN A 107 -4.30 13.96 17.28
N GLU A 108 -4.25 12.90 18.11
CA GLU A 108 -5.32 11.89 18.30
C GLU A 108 -5.83 11.15 17.05
N GLU A 109 -5.16 11.32 15.90
CA GLU A 109 -5.53 10.65 14.65
C GLU A 109 -4.66 9.42 14.41
N PHE A 110 -5.25 8.24 14.61
CA PHE A 110 -4.59 6.97 14.28
C PHE A 110 -4.72 6.62 12.80
N TYR A 111 -3.61 6.32 12.14
CA TYR A 111 -3.57 5.57 10.89
C TYR A 111 -2.47 4.49 10.89
N PRO A 112 -2.71 3.34 10.23
CA PRO A 112 -1.73 2.27 10.14
C PRO A 112 -0.71 2.50 9.01
N LEU A 113 0.57 2.20 9.26
CA LEU A 113 1.57 2.08 8.18
C LEU A 113 1.48 0.76 7.43
N GLN A 114 0.97 -0.26 8.13
CA GLN A 114 0.81 -1.61 7.64
C GLN A 114 -0.22 -2.31 8.53
N LEU A 115 -1.21 -2.92 7.89
CA LEU A 115 -2.12 -3.87 8.52
C LEU A 115 -1.63 -5.30 8.28
N ARG A 116 -2.26 -6.26 8.98
CA ARG A 116 -2.00 -7.68 8.73
C ARG A 116 -2.33 -8.00 7.28
N PHE A 117 -1.43 -8.72 6.63
CA PHE A 117 -1.77 -9.32 5.35
C PHE A 117 -2.64 -10.55 5.57
N ASP A 118 -3.94 -10.37 5.44
CA ASP A 118 -4.91 -11.47 5.42
C ASP A 118 -5.00 -12.02 3.99
N LEU A 119 -3.97 -12.78 3.60
CA LEU A 119 -3.90 -13.38 2.27
C LEU A 119 -4.89 -14.55 2.17
N ILE A 120 -5.78 -14.48 1.19
CA ILE A 120 -6.80 -15.52 0.97
C ILE A 120 -6.18 -16.70 0.19
N GLN A 121 -6.49 -17.93 0.61
CA GLN A 121 -6.00 -19.18 0.02
C GLN A 121 -6.52 -19.46 -1.41
N THR A 122 -7.47 -18.68 -1.92
CA THR A 122 -8.25 -18.99 -3.14
C THR A 122 -7.58 -18.58 -4.45
N VAL A 123 -6.28 -18.26 -4.47
CA VAL A 123 -5.55 -18.03 -5.74
C VAL A 123 -5.34 -19.38 -6.45
N LYS A 124 -6.40 -19.87 -7.11
CA LYS A 124 -6.45 -21.19 -7.74
C LYS A 124 -5.98 -21.16 -9.19
N GLN A 125 -6.16 -20.04 -9.90
CA GLN A 125 -5.70 -19.87 -11.28
C GLN A 125 -5.23 -18.43 -11.53
N LYS A 126 -4.08 -18.29 -12.16
CA LYS A 126 -3.56 -16.97 -12.57
C LYS A 126 -4.31 -16.59 -13.85
N LEU A 127 -5.18 -15.59 -13.79
CA LEU A 127 -5.79 -15.00 -14.98
C LEU A 127 -4.69 -14.71 -16.01
N SER A 128 -4.92 -15.06 -17.27
CA SER A 128 -4.06 -14.63 -18.37
C SER A 128 -4.13 -13.11 -18.51
N GLN A 129 -3.14 -12.51 -19.18
CA GLN A 129 -3.12 -11.06 -19.37
C GLN A 129 -4.36 -10.57 -20.13
N GLN A 130 -4.81 -11.33 -21.14
CA GLN A 130 -6.03 -11.02 -21.89
C GLN A 130 -7.28 -11.09 -21.01
N GLU A 131 -7.43 -12.15 -20.21
CA GLU A 131 -8.56 -12.26 -19.28
C GLU A 131 -8.55 -11.12 -18.25
N MET A 132 -7.38 -10.70 -17.77
CA MET A 132 -7.29 -9.55 -16.87
C MET A 132 -7.79 -8.28 -17.56
N GLU A 133 -7.33 -7.99 -18.78
CA GLU A 133 -7.69 -6.79 -19.54
C GLU A 133 -9.20 -6.72 -19.82
N GLU A 134 -9.80 -7.82 -20.28
CA GLU A 134 -11.23 -7.93 -20.58
C GLU A 134 -12.11 -7.79 -19.33
N ASN A 135 -11.59 -8.11 -18.14
CA ASN A 135 -12.33 -8.06 -16.88
C ASN A 135 -12.13 -6.76 -16.07
N ILE A 136 -11.34 -5.79 -16.55
CA ILE A 136 -11.29 -4.46 -15.93
C ILE A 136 -12.59 -3.73 -16.27
N ARG A 137 -13.41 -3.47 -15.25
CA ARG A 137 -14.73 -2.85 -15.39
C ARG A 137 -14.94 -1.74 -14.38
N PHE A 138 -15.99 -0.92 -14.57
CA PHE A 138 -16.43 -0.03 -13.51
C PHE A 138 -16.95 -0.83 -12.30
N ALA A 139 -16.56 -0.38 -11.10
CA ALA A 139 -17.06 -0.92 -9.85
C ALA A 139 -18.53 -0.55 -9.67
N THR A 140 -19.27 -1.42 -8.99
CA THR A 140 -20.67 -1.21 -8.59
C THR A 140 -20.77 -1.17 -7.07
N THR A 141 -21.94 -0.82 -6.54
CA THR A 141 -22.14 -0.77 -5.08
C THR A 141 -21.98 -2.13 -4.40
N THR A 142 -22.12 -3.25 -5.13
CA THR A 142 -21.87 -4.59 -4.60
C THR A 142 -20.39 -4.90 -4.41
N ASP A 143 -19.49 -4.15 -5.07
CA ASP A 143 -18.05 -4.32 -4.95
C ASP A 143 -17.45 -3.60 -3.73
N ILE A 144 -18.20 -2.71 -3.06
CA ILE A 144 -17.71 -1.90 -1.94
C ILE A 144 -16.96 -2.72 -0.88
N PRO A 145 -17.48 -3.87 -0.40
CA PRO A 145 -16.74 -4.69 0.57
C PRO A 145 -15.38 -5.15 0.04
N ALA A 146 -15.31 -5.62 -1.20
CA ALA A 146 -14.07 -6.08 -1.80
C ALA A 146 -13.06 -4.91 -2.01
N CYS A 147 -13.55 -3.72 -2.37
CA CYS A 147 -12.74 -2.51 -2.47
C CYS A 147 -12.11 -2.12 -1.12
N LEU A 148 -12.89 -2.20 -0.03
CA LEU A 148 -12.40 -1.90 1.32
C LEU A 148 -11.32 -2.91 1.77
N GLU A 149 -11.56 -4.21 1.56
CA GLU A 149 -10.57 -5.25 1.86
C GLU A 149 -9.25 -5.01 1.10
N LEU A 150 -9.33 -4.66 -0.19
CA LEU A 150 -8.14 -4.33 -0.97
C LEU A 150 -7.45 -3.08 -0.43
N ALA A 151 -8.19 -2.02 -0.06
CA ALA A 151 -7.63 -0.81 0.51
C ALA A 151 -6.83 -1.08 1.80
N TYR A 152 -7.31 -1.97 2.67
CA TYR A 152 -6.57 -2.41 3.86
C TYR A 152 -5.29 -3.17 3.52
N LEU A 153 -5.31 -3.99 2.47
CA LEU A 153 -4.14 -4.72 2.00
C LEU A 153 -3.07 -3.82 1.37
N VAL A 154 -3.44 -2.66 0.81
CA VAL A 154 -2.52 -1.72 0.16
C VAL A 154 -2.30 -0.43 0.94
N ILE A 155 -2.71 -0.42 2.22
CA ILE A 155 -2.66 0.75 3.10
C ILE A 155 -1.23 1.33 3.22
N ASP A 156 -0.22 0.50 2.97
CA ASP A 156 1.19 0.86 2.96
C ASP A 156 1.55 1.93 1.92
N GLY A 157 0.72 2.09 0.88
CA GLY A 157 0.84 3.11 -0.16
C GLY A 157 0.12 4.43 0.11
N PHE A 158 -0.72 4.49 1.15
CA PHE A 158 -1.62 5.62 1.41
C PHE A 158 -1.51 6.09 2.87
N PRO A 159 -0.43 6.81 3.23
CA PRO A 159 -0.31 7.42 4.55
C PRO A 159 -1.51 8.34 4.84
N ASN A 160 -1.99 8.34 6.09
CA ASN A 160 -3.17 9.10 6.52
C ASN A 160 -4.49 8.73 5.81
N LEU A 161 -4.60 7.55 5.19
CA LEU A 161 -5.89 7.12 4.64
C LEU A 161 -6.95 7.05 5.75
N ASN A 162 -7.95 7.92 5.67
CA ASN A 162 -9.12 7.89 6.53
C ASN A 162 -10.19 6.99 5.89
N GLU A 163 -10.60 5.94 6.59
CA GLU A 163 -11.57 4.96 6.07
C GLU A 163 -12.92 5.58 5.73
N ASN A 164 -13.41 6.51 6.55
CA ASN A 164 -14.72 7.15 6.33
C ASN A 164 -14.70 8.08 5.11
N GLU A 165 -13.63 8.85 4.96
CA GLU A 165 -13.43 9.70 3.77
C GLU A 165 -13.26 8.84 2.52
N PHE A 166 -12.42 7.80 2.60
CA PHE A 166 -12.24 6.85 1.50
C PHE A 166 -13.56 6.20 1.09
N LEU A 167 -14.36 5.71 2.04
CA LEU A 167 -15.65 5.09 1.75
C LEU A 167 -16.64 6.07 1.13
N THR A 168 -16.62 7.33 1.56
CA THR A 168 -17.46 8.40 1.01
C THR A 168 -17.08 8.68 -0.45
N GLU A 169 -15.80 8.89 -0.72
CA GLU A 169 -15.30 9.14 -2.08
C GLU A 169 -15.43 7.93 -2.99
N LEU A 170 -15.25 6.71 -2.47
CA LEU A 170 -15.46 5.47 -3.20
C LEU A 170 -16.92 5.34 -3.65
N LYS A 171 -17.89 5.56 -2.76
CA LYS A 171 -19.33 5.50 -3.09
C LYS A 171 -19.69 6.53 -4.16
N LYS A 172 -19.22 7.76 -4.00
CA LYS A 172 -19.41 8.84 -4.98
C LYS A 172 -18.79 8.48 -6.33
N GLY A 173 -17.54 8.01 -6.32
CA GLY A 173 -16.82 7.60 -7.52
C GLY A 173 -17.48 6.42 -8.24
N ILE A 174 -18.07 5.46 -7.53
CA ILE A 174 -18.85 4.36 -8.13
C ILE A 174 -20.07 4.92 -8.87
N LEU A 175 -20.84 5.81 -8.24
CA LEU A 175 -22.02 6.42 -8.86
C LEU A 175 -21.68 7.26 -10.10
N GLU A 176 -20.52 7.91 -10.08
CA GLU A 176 -20.00 8.76 -11.16
C GLU A 176 -19.18 7.98 -12.21
N GLN A 177 -19.12 6.65 -12.13
CA GLN A 177 -18.31 5.79 -13.01
C GLN A 177 -16.84 6.26 -13.10
N ARG A 178 -16.24 6.55 -11.94
CA ARG A 178 -14.83 6.97 -11.78
C ARG A 178 -13.94 5.90 -11.16
N VAL A 179 -14.49 4.73 -10.87
CA VAL A 179 -13.80 3.66 -10.14
C VAL A 179 -13.77 2.42 -11.01
N LEU A 180 -12.56 2.01 -11.41
CA LEU A 180 -12.30 0.76 -12.10
C LEU A 180 -11.88 -0.31 -11.08
N ILE A 181 -12.33 -1.53 -11.30
CA ILE A 181 -12.00 -2.69 -10.49
C ILE A 181 -11.69 -3.89 -11.37
N LEU A 182 -10.79 -4.74 -10.90
CA LEU A 182 -10.55 -6.07 -11.42
C LEU A 182 -10.67 -7.06 -10.26
N THR A 183 -11.44 -8.12 -10.47
CA THR A 183 -11.73 -9.13 -9.44
C THR A 183 -11.32 -10.54 -9.89
N ASP A 184 -10.89 -11.36 -8.93
CA ASP A 184 -10.67 -12.79 -9.10
C ASP A 184 -11.53 -13.53 -8.06
N ASN A 185 -12.53 -14.30 -8.49
CA ASN A 185 -13.46 -15.02 -7.60
C ASN A 185 -14.06 -14.13 -6.49
N ALA A 186 -14.56 -12.95 -6.85
CA ALA A 186 -15.10 -11.90 -5.96
C ALA A 186 -14.10 -11.17 -5.05
N ILE A 187 -12.81 -11.52 -5.10
CA ILE A 187 -11.74 -10.77 -4.43
C ILE A 187 -11.30 -9.64 -5.34
N ALA A 188 -11.25 -8.40 -4.85
CA ALA A 188 -10.67 -7.29 -5.59
C ALA A 188 -9.15 -7.47 -5.67
N ILE A 189 -8.61 -7.63 -6.88
CA ILE A 189 -7.17 -7.76 -7.13
C ILE A 189 -6.53 -6.45 -7.56
N ALA A 190 -7.32 -5.51 -8.11
CA ALA A 190 -6.92 -4.13 -8.31
C ALA A 190 -8.12 -3.18 -8.29
N LEU A 191 -7.87 -1.95 -7.85
CA LEU A 191 -8.84 -0.88 -7.73
C LEU A 191 -8.16 0.44 -8.10
N MET A 192 -8.76 1.19 -9.03
CA MET A 192 -8.29 2.52 -9.42
C MET A 192 -9.45 3.51 -9.38
N SER A 193 -9.29 4.63 -8.69
CA SER A 193 -10.19 5.78 -8.84
C SER A 193 -9.49 6.89 -9.61
N ILE A 194 -10.25 7.54 -10.49
CA ILE A 194 -9.77 8.64 -11.33
C ILE A 194 -10.63 9.88 -11.16
N ASN A 195 -10.05 11.02 -11.49
CA ASN A 195 -10.72 12.30 -11.58
C ASN A 195 -10.69 12.80 -13.03
N TYR A 196 -11.86 12.80 -13.68
CA TYR A 196 -11.99 13.24 -15.07
C TYR A 196 -11.65 14.71 -15.29
N HIS A 197 -11.81 15.56 -14.27
CA HIS A 197 -11.59 16.99 -14.39
C HIS A 197 -10.09 17.32 -14.36
N THR A 198 -9.37 16.77 -13.39
CA THR A 198 -7.94 17.04 -13.16
C THR A 198 -7.03 16.10 -13.95
N GLY A 199 -7.54 14.95 -14.41
CA GLY A 199 -6.71 13.88 -14.96
C GLY A 199 -5.87 13.17 -13.90
N SER A 200 -6.25 13.24 -12.62
CA SER A 200 -5.54 12.53 -11.55
C SER A 200 -6.06 11.11 -11.33
N ILE A 201 -5.16 10.23 -10.94
CA ILE A 201 -5.47 8.97 -10.27
C ILE A 201 -5.50 9.27 -8.76
N ASP A 202 -6.66 9.20 -8.15
CA ASP A 202 -6.85 9.56 -6.73
C ASP A 202 -6.55 8.37 -5.80
N PHE A 203 -6.73 7.14 -6.31
CA PHE A 203 -6.37 5.91 -5.62
C PHE A 203 -5.94 4.86 -6.64
N PHE A 204 -4.86 4.15 -6.38
CA PHE A 204 -4.54 2.94 -7.14
C PHE A 204 -3.87 1.86 -6.29
N GLY A 205 -4.61 0.78 -6.06
CA GLY A 205 -4.18 -0.37 -5.29
C GLY A 205 -4.12 -1.64 -6.14
N VAL A 206 -3.04 -2.41 -6.00
CA VAL A 206 -2.93 -3.76 -6.55
C VAL A 206 -2.61 -4.73 -5.43
N HIS A 207 -3.40 -5.80 -5.33
CA HIS A 207 -3.27 -6.83 -4.33
C HIS A 207 -1.83 -7.39 -4.32
N PRO A 208 -1.19 -7.57 -3.15
CA PRO A 208 0.23 -7.94 -3.06
C PRO A 208 0.65 -9.12 -3.94
N LEU A 209 -0.18 -10.18 -3.97
CA LEU A 209 0.05 -11.39 -4.79
C LEU A 209 0.03 -11.14 -6.31
N TYR A 210 -0.55 -10.04 -6.78
CA TYR A 210 -0.75 -9.72 -8.20
C TYR A 210 0.11 -8.55 -8.70
N ARG A 211 0.90 -7.90 -7.83
CA ARG A 211 1.74 -6.73 -8.19
C ARG A 211 2.69 -7.00 -9.37
N LYS A 212 3.13 -8.25 -9.55
CA LYS A 212 4.03 -8.68 -10.64
C LYS A 212 3.32 -9.24 -11.88
N CYS A 213 2.01 -9.05 -12.00
CA CYS A 213 1.21 -9.55 -13.11
C CYS A 213 0.94 -8.51 -14.21
N GLY A 214 1.55 -7.33 -14.15
CA GLY A 214 1.37 -6.29 -15.17
C GLY A 214 0.05 -5.51 -15.07
N ILE A 215 -0.77 -5.75 -14.03
CA ILE A 215 -2.08 -5.11 -13.83
C ILE A 215 -1.98 -3.59 -13.83
N ALA A 216 -0.91 -3.04 -13.24
CA ALA A 216 -0.66 -1.60 -13.23
C ALA A 216 -0.62 -0.98 -14.62
N LYS A 217 0.00 -1.68 -15.57
CA LYS A 217 0.07 -1.24 -16.96
C LYS A 217 -1.29 -1.37 -17.65
N LEU A 218 -2.01 -2.47 -17.42
CA LEU A 218 -3.35 -2.69 -18.01
C LEU A 218 -4.36 -1.62 -17.61
N PHE A 219 -4.43 -1.26 -16.33
CA PHE A 219 -5.31 -0.19 -15.87
C PHE A 219 -4.94 1.16 -16.46
N LEU A 220 -3.64 1.47 -16.49
CA LEU A 220 -3.16 2.72 -17.06
C LEU A 220 -3.47 2.82 -18.55
N ASP A 221 -3.25 1.74 -19.32
CA ASP A 221 -3.57 1.69 -20.74
C ASP A 221 -5.08 1.88 -20.99
N LYS A 222 -5.92 1.22 -20.19
CA LYS A 222 -7.38 1.42 -20.26
C LYS A 222 -7.77 2.87 -20.00
N VAL A 223 -7.24 3.48 -18.93
CA VAL A 223 -7.54 4.89 -18.60
C VAL A 223 -7.07 5.81 -19.72
N MET A 224 -5.85 5.66 -20.21
CA MET A 224 -5.29 6.50 -21.28
C MET A 224 -6.05 6.39 -22.60
N ASN A 225 -6.47 5.18 -22.97
CA ASN A 225 -7.05 4.92 -24.29
C ASN A 225 -8.56 5.12 -24.34
N GLU A 226 -9.26 5.01 -23.20
CA GLU A 226 -10.72 5.04 -23.16
C GLU A 226 -11.31 6.19 -22.33
N LEU A 227 -10.63 6.63 -21.27
CA LEU A 227 -11.24 7.48 -20.23
C LEU A 227 -10.65 8.88 -20.14
N LEU A 228 -9.33 9.01 -20.26
CA LEU A 228 -8.55 10.25 -20.20
C LEU A 228 -7.76 10.44 -21.50
N VAL A 229 -8.42 10.23 -22.64
CA VAL A 229 -7.81 10.37 -23.96
C VAL A 229 -7.24 11.78 -24.14
N ASP A 230 -6.00 11.84 -24.64
CA ASP A 230 -5.25 13.08 -24.88
C ASP A 230 -5.02 13.97 -23.64
N LYS A 231 -5.19 13.43 -22.43
CA LYS A 231 -4.88 14.12 -21.17
C LYS A 231 -3.60 13.59 -20.56
N ASP A 232 -2.85 14.49 -19.95
CA ASP A 232 -1.80 14.10 -19.03
C ASP A 232 -2.43 13.47 -17.80
N ILE A 233 -1.83 12.38 -17.33
CA ILE A 233 -2.30 11.67 -16.14
C ILE A 233 -1.37 12.01 -14.98
N SER A 234 -1.93 12.37 -13.84
CA SER A 234 -1.14 12.64 -12.64
C SER A 234 -1.48 11.70 -11.50
N VAL A 235 -0.53 11.50 -10.59
CA VAL A 235 -0.72 10.78 -9.34
C VAL A 235 0.18 11.40 -8.28
N THR A 236 -0.23 11.38 -7.02
CA THR A 236 0.64 11.76 -5.91
C THR A 236 1.15 10.51 -5.20
N THR A 237 2.43 10.52 -4.86
CA THR A 237 3.09 9.41 -4.16
C THR A 237 4.19 9.92 -3.26
N PHE A 238 4.93 9.01 -2.63
CA PHE A 238 6.05 9.34 -1.77
C PHE A 238 7.14 10.15 -2.48
N ARG A 239 7.79 11.04 -1.73
CA ARG A 239 8.99 11.75 -2.18
C ARG A 239 10.16 10.79 -2.35
N GLU A 240 11.17 11.20 -3.12
CA GLU A 240 12.41 10.45 -3.22
C GLU A 240 13.06 10.26 -1.84
N GLY A 241 13.50 9.03 -1.57
CA GLY A 241 14.14 8.67 -0.30
C GLY A 241 13.18 8.55 0.89
N ASP A 242 11.86 8.64 0.70
CA ASP A 242 10.91 8.44 1.79
C ASP A 242 10.98 7.00 2.33
N LYS A 243 11.29 6.88 3.62
CA LYS A 243 11.37 5.59 4.33
C LYS A 243 10.06 4.81 4.39
N ALA A 244 8.92 5.48 4.28
CA ALA A 244 7.61 4.83 4.27
C ALA A 244 7.24 4.26 2.89
N ASP A 245 7.96 4.63 1.82
CA ASP A 245 7.71 4.09 0.48
C ASP A 245 8.13 2.63 0.40
N THR A 246 7.19 1.77 0.02
CA THR A 246 7.40 0.33 -0.15
C THR A 246 7.69 -0.06 -1.61
N GLY A 247 7.83 0.93 -2.49
CA GLY A 247 8.12 0.77 -3.91
C GLY A 247 7.06 1.37 -4.84
N TYR A 248 6.07 2.08 -4.32
CA TYR A 248 5.02 2.73 -5.10
C TYR A 248 5.61 3.78 -6.05
N ARG A 249 6.53 4.62 -5.54
CA ARG A 249 7.20 5.62 -6.38
C ARG A 249 7.94 4.96 -7.55
N LYS A 250 8.70 3.90 -7.26
CA LYS A 250 9.45 3.17 -8.27
C LYS A 250 8.52 2.57 -9.32
N ALA A 251 7.40 1.98 -8.90
CA ALA A 251 6.41 1.40 -9.81
C ALA A 251 5.84 2.45 -10.77
N TYR A 252 5.51 3.66 -10.30
CA TYR A 252 5.06 4.74 -11.18
C TYR A 252 6.16 5.21 -12.15
N LYS A 253 7.41 5.32 -11.69
CA LYS A 253 8.54 5.67 -12.58
C LYS A 253 8.77 4.59 -13.66
N GLU A 254 8.63 3.31 -13.32
CA GLU A 254 8.71 2.19 -14.27
C GLU A 254 7.57 2.22 -15.31
N LEU A 255 6.42 2.82 -14.98
CA LEU A 255 5.31 3.06 -15.91
C LEU A 255 5.50 4.32 -16.79
N GLY A 256 6.59 5.06 -16.59
CA GLY A 256 6.92 6.25 -17.39
C GLY A 256 6.47 7.58 -16.78
N PHE A 257 5.96 7.60 -15.55
CA PHE A 257 5.65 8.86 -14.87
C PHE A 257 6.93 9.64 -14.55
N ALA A 258 6.92 10.93 -14.88
CA ALA A 258 7.97 11.88 -14.59
C ALA A 258 7.67 12.67 -13.31
N GLU A 259 8.72 13.17 -12.67
CA GLU A 259 8.61 13.97 -11.46
C GLU A 259 8.09 15.38 -11.74
N ALA A 260 7.17 15.85 -10.90
CA ALA A 260 6.64 17.22 -10.94
C ALA A 260 6.74 17.86 -9.54
N GLU A 261 5.76 18.70 -9.19
CA GLU A 261 5.72 19.49 -7.96
C GLU A 261 5.75 18.66 -6.66
N LEU A 262 6.42 19.21 -5.64
CA LEU A 262 6.38 18.69 -4.27
C LEU A 262 5.13 19.24 -3.57
N LEU A 263 4.37 18.35 -2.94
CA LEU A 263 3.08 18.68 -2.32
C LEU A 263 3.06 18.27 -0.84
N VAL A 264 2.02 18.69 -0.14
CA VAL A 264 1.65 18.16 1.18
C VAL A 264 0.15 17.84 1.13
N GLU A 265 -0.18 16.57 1.27
CA GLU A 265 -1.55 16.07 1.21
C GLU A 265 -1.88 15.34 2.51
N PHE A 266 -3.03 15.65 3.11
CA PHE A 266 -3.44 15.11 4.41
C PHE A 266 -2.34 15.24 5.48
N GLY A 267 -1.57 16.33 5.44
CA GLY A 267 -0.44 16.55 6.35
C GLY A 267 0.80 15.68 6.09
N TYR A 268 0.83 14.92 5.00
CA TYR A 268 1.97 14.09 4.59
C TYR A 268 2.74 14.71 3.41
N PRO A 269 4.08 14.76 3.44
CA PRO A 269 4.88 15.23 2.33
C PRO A 269 4.85 14.25 1.15
N THR A 270 4.26 14.66 0.04
CA THR A 270 4.14 13.86 -1.20
C THR A 270 4.86 14.55 -2.36
N GLN A 271 4.95 13.86 -3.49
CA GLN A 271 5.36 14.41 -4.77
C GLN A 271 4.36 13.98 -5.84
N LYS A 272 3.96 14.93 -6.67
CA LYS A 272 3.18 14.67 -7.86
C LYS A 272 4.08 14.09 -8.94
N LEU A 273 3.62 13.03 -9.57
CA LEU A 273 4.19 12.47 -10.78
C LEU A 273 3.20 12.63 -11.92
N VAL A 274 3.70 12.87 -13.13
CA VAL A 274 2.89 13.10 -14.33
C VAL A 274 3.35 12.19 -15.45
N LEU A 275 2.40 11.51 -16.08
CA LEU A 275 2.58 10.81 -17.32
C LEU A 275 2.00 11.65 -18.45
N PHE A 276 2.88 12.15 -19.31
CA PHE A 276 2.50 13.03 -20.41
C PHE A 276 1.85 12.24 -21.54
N SER A 277 0.75 12.79 -22.05
CA SER A 277 0.11 12.29 -23.26
C SER A 277 1.06 12.46 -24.47
N LYS A 278 1.01 11.52 -25.41
CA LYS A 278 1.87 11.56 -26.61
C LYS A 278 1.62 12.79 -27.51
N ASN A 279 0.48 13.45 -27.36
CA ASN A 279 0.08 14.62 -28.14
C ASN A 279 0.35 15.97 -27.43
N GLY A 280 0.66 15.96 -26.12
CA GLY A 280 0.93 17.17 -25.32
C GLY A 280 2.36 17.72 -25.40
N GLY A 281 3.29 17.01 -26.05
CA GLY A 281 4.72 17.37 -26.13
C GLY A 281 5.09 18.44 -27.17
N SER A 282 4.12 19.10 -27.81
CA SER A 282 4.37 20.13 -28.82
C SER A 282 3.94 21.51 -28.34
N THR A 283 4.58 22.02 -27.29
CA THR A 283 4.64 23.47 -27.02
C THR A 283 5.79 23.73 -26.05
N ASN A 284 6.96 24.02 -26.63
CA ASN A 284 7.95 25.00 -26.15
C ASN A 284 9.15 24.92 -27.11
N GLU A 285 9.03 25.63 -28.24
CA GLU A 285 10.18 26.26 -28.92
C GLU A 285 10.50 27.59 -28.23
#